data_AF-A0A9D7NMQ2-F1
#
_entry.id   AF-A0A9D7NMQ2-F1
#
_cell.length_a   1.000
_cell.length_b   1.000
_cell.length_c   1.000
_cell.angle_alpha   90.00
_cell.angle_beta   90.00
_cell.angle_gamma   90.00
#
_symmetry.space_group_name_H-M   'P 1'
#
loop_
_entity.id
_entity.type
_entity.pdbx_description
1 polymer ?
#
loop_
_entity_poly.entity_id
_entity_poly.type
_entity_poly.pdbx_seq_one_letter_code
_entity_poly.pdbx_strand_id
1 'polypeptide(L)' 'MVKINSKTGDSFYWHEEGCYPGEPFFQPSPQSKNDEDGILISIVLDAEKQHSFC' A
#
# COMPACT_ATOMS: atom_id res chain seq x y z
N MET A 1 0.54 0.95 -6.98
CA MET A 1 0.51 1.76 -5.73
C MET A 1 1.89 2.37 -5.51
N VAL A 2 1.96 3.57 -4.92
CA VAL A 2 3.23 4.26 -4.64
C VAL A 2 3.31 4.71 -3.18
N LYS A 3 4.47 4.49 -2.54
CA LYS A 3 4.87 5.14 -1.29
C LYS A 3 5.97 6.14 -1.61
N ILE A 4 5.85 7.36 -1.11
CA ILE A 4 6.84 8.43 -1.32
C ILE A 4 7.41 8.84 0.04
N ASN A 5 8.73 8.82 0.16
CA ASN A 5 9.42 9.47 1.27
C ASN A 5 9.48 10.97 1.01
N SER A 6 8.72 11.75 1.78
CA SER A 6 8.63 13.21 1.59
C SER A 6 9.92 13.97 1.90
N LYS A 7 10.85 13.38 2.67
CA LYS A 7 12.11 14.02 3.07
C LYS A 7 13.20 13.85 2.02
N THR A 8 13.30 12.67 1.43
CA THR A 8 14.35 12.34 0.45
C THR A 8 13.85 12.45 -0.99
N GLY A 9 12.54 12.33 -1.21
CA GLY A 9 11.93 12.21 -2.53
C GLY A 9 11.93 10.78 -3.07
N ASP A 10 12.44 9.80 -2.31
CA ASP A 10 12.49 8.42 -2.76
C ASP A 10 11.08 7.83 -2.91
N SER A 11 10.89 7.01 -3.95
CA SER A 11 9.62 6.39 -4.25
C SER A 11 9.74 4.87 -4.31
N PHE A 12 8.78 4.19 -3.69
CA PHE A 12 8.63 2.74 -3.74
C PHE A 12 7.33 2.41 -4.44
N TYR A 13 7.38 1.42 -5.33
CA TYR A 13 6.24 1.02 -6.16
C TYR A 13 5.86 -0.43 -5.87
N TRP A 14 4.57 -0.66 -5.69
CA TRP A 14 3.97 -1.99 -5.74
C TRP A 14 3.07 -2.10 -6.97
N HIS A 15 3.27 -3.17 -7.72
CA HIS A 15 2.48 -3.50 -8.90
C HIS A 15 2.52 -5.01 -9.13
N GLU A 16 1.37 -5.54 -9.54
CA GLU A 16 1.20 -6.90 -10.04
C GLU A 16 0.32 -6.81 -11.30
N GLU A 17 0.63 -7.61 -12.32
CA GLU A 17 -0.11 -7.61 -13.58
C GLU A 17 -1.58 -7.99 -13.35
N GLY A 18 -2.50 -7.32 -14.03
CA GLY A 18 -3.95 -7.55 -13.84
C GLY A 18 -4.52 -7.10 -12.48
N CYS A 19 -3.68 -6.56 -11.58
CA CYS A 19 -4.08 -6.15 -10.24
C CYS A 19 -4.15 -4.61 -10.08
N TYR A 20 -5.29 -4.14 -9.58
CA TYR A 20 -5.62 -2.73 -9.46
C TYR A 20 -5.93 -2.36 -7.99
N PRO A 21 -4.98 -1.76 -7.27
CA PRO A 21 -5.19 -1.36 -5.87
C PRO A 21 -6.12 -0.15 -5.76
N GLY A 22 -7.02 -0.19 -4.78
CA GLY A 22 -7.87 0.94 -4.39
C GLY A 22 -7.16 1.96 -3.49
N GLU A 23 -7.95 2.79 -2.81
CA GLU A 23 -7.43 3.77 -1.84
C GLU A 23 -6.73 3.04 -0.68
N PRO A 24 -5.46 3.35 -0.37
CA PRO A 24 -4.75 2.72 0.73
C PRO A 24 -5.08 3.38 2.08
N PHE A 25 -5.15 2.57 3.13
CA PHE A 25 -5.29 2.98 4.52
C PHE A 25 -4.04 2.58 5.30
N PHE A 26 -3.39 3.54 5.98
CA PHE A 26 -2.23 3.26 6.82
C PHE A 26 -2.65 3.10 8.28
N GLN A 27 -2.22 1.99 8.88
CA GLN A 27 -2.41 1.68 10.29
C GLN A 27 -1.04 1.65 10.98
N PRO A 28 -0.72 2.64 11.84
CA PRO A 28 0.52 2.64 12.62
C PRO A 28 0.62 1.43 13.54
N SER A 29 1.85 0.95 13.75
CA SER A 29 2.16 -0.05 14.77
C SER A 29 1.86 0.50 16.17
N PRO A 30 1.28 -0.28 17.10
CA PRO A 30 0.93 0.21 18.43
C PRO A 30 2.14 0.71 19.26
N GLN A 31 3.33 0.18 18.96
CA GLN A 31 4.59 0.56 19.61
C GLN A 31 5.42 1.55 18.77
N SER A 32 4.85 2.04 17.67
CA SER A 32 5.56 2.93 16.77
C SER A 32 5.99 4.22 17.49
N LYS A 33 7.21 4.66 17.18
CA LYS A 33 7.73 5.97 17.59
C LYS A 33 7.75 6.98 16.44
N ASN A 34 7.29 6.59 15.24
CA ASN A 34 7.34 7.41 14.04
C ASN A 34 6.20 7.07 13.06
N ASP A 35 6.06 7.88 12.01
CA ASP A 35 4.99 7.73 11.03
C ASP A 35 5.31 6.70 9.93
N GLU A 36 6.37 5.90 10.10
CA GLU A 36 6.89 4.97 9.10
C GLU A 36 6.69 3.49 9.48
N ASP A 37 6.46 3.20 10.76
CA ASP A 37 6.27 1.85 11.27
C ASP A 37 4.78 1.51 11.42
N GLY A 38 4.32 0.59 10.58
CA GLY A 38 2.92 0.20 10.49
C GLY A 38 2.63 -0.66 9.26
N ILE A 39 1.35 -0.87 8.99
CA ILE A 39 0.86 -1.62 7.83
C ILE A 39 0.09 -0.70 6.90
N LEU A 40 0.24 -0.91 5.60
CA LEU A 40 -0.57 -0.27 4.56
C LEU A 40 -1.55 -1.31 4.03
N ILE A 41 -2.83 -1.04 4.12
CA ILE A 41 -3.90 -1.93 3.70
C ILE A 41 -4.58 -1.31 2.49
N SER A 42 -4.85 -2.10 1.46
CA SER A 42 -5.65 -1.68 0.32
C SER A 42 -6.41 -2.86 -0.23
N ILE A 43 -7.67 -2.64 -0.61
CA ILE A 43 -8.40 -3.63 -1.38
C ILE A 43 -7.87 -3.59 -2.82
N VAL A 44 -7.36 -4.73 -3.30
CA VAL A 44 -6.88 -4.90 -4.66
C VAL A 44 -7.92 -5.66 -5.46
N LEU A 45 -8.29 -5.16 -6.64
CA LEU A 45 -9.05 -5.90 -7.64
C LEU A 45 -8.09 -6.72 -8.50
N ASP A 46 -8.22 -8.05 -8.46
CA ASP A 46 -7.61 -8.96 -9.44
C ASP A 46 -8.61 -9.15 -10.59
N ALA A 47 -8.34 -8.50 -11.72
CA ALA A 47 -9.23 -8.54 -12.88
C ALA A 47 -9.21 -9.91 -13.58
N GLU A 48 -8.12 -10.66 -13.47
CA GLU A 48 -7.96 -11.98 -14.09
C GLU A 48 -8.77 -13.03 -13.33
N LYS A 49 -8.67 -13.01 -12.00
CA LYS A 49 -9.37 -13.96 -11.11
C LYS A 49 -10.76 -13.48 -10.69
N GLN A 50 -11.17 -12.29 -11.13
CA GLN A 50 -12.49 -11.68 -10.87
C GLN A 50 -12.86 -11.61 -9.38
N HIS A 51 -11.89 -11.32 -8.51
CA HIS A 51 -12.14 -11.11 -7.09
C HIS A 51 -11.23 -10.03 -6.52
N SER A 52 -11.53 -9.62 -5.29
CA SER A 52 -10.71 -8.68 -4.54
C SER A 52 -10.04 -9.31 -3.34
N PHE A 53 -8.85 -8.83 -2.99
CA PHE A 53 -8.08 -9.25 -1.82
C PHE A 53 -7.48 -8.05 -1.06
N CYS A 54 -7.00 -8.28 0.16
CA CYS A 54 -6.31 -7.29 0.98
C CYS A 54 -5.18 -7.90 1.82
#